data_AF-A0A8C0DN95-F1
#
_entry.id   AF-A0A8C0DN95-F1
#
_cell.length_a   1.000
_cell.length_b   1.000
_cell.length_c   1.000
_cell.angle_alpha   90.00
_cell.angle_beta   90.00
_cell.angle_gamma   90.00
#
_symmetry.space_group_name_H-M   'P 1'
#
loop_
_entity.id
_entity.type
_entity.pdbx_description
1 polymer ?
#
loop_
_entity_poly.entity_id
_entity_poly.type
_entity_poly.pdbx_seq_one_letter_code
_entity_poly.pdbx_strand_id
1 'polypeptide(L)'
;LARSRPPLLHLHKLDEADCLVKGLLYIDPVSFNGQAECYYFANASEPERCQKMPFNLADPYPLLVINTGSGVSILAVHSKDNYERATGTSLGGGTFLGLCSLLTGCESFEEALEMASKGDSTKDYERFGLPGWAVASSFGNMIYKEKREYVSKQHLARATLVTITNNIGSVARMWAVNEKINRVVFVGNFTCQYSLDETFGICTGLLSKGQLKALFLEHEGYSGAVGTLLGLPNFS
;
A
#
# COMPACT_ATOMS: atom_id res chain seq x y z
N LEU A 1 -28.28 -18.70 -43.49
CA LEU A 1 -27.38 -17.81 -42.72
C LEU A 1 -26.76 -18.61 -41.59
N ALA A 2 -25.58 -19.20 -41.83
CA ALA A 2 -24.85 -19.94 -40.81
C ALA A 2 -24.30 -18.94 -39.77
N ARG A 3 -24.73 -19.05 -38.51
CA ARG A 3 -24.13 -18.32 -37.41
C ARG A 3 -22.70 -18.86 -37.23
N SER A 4 -21.69 -18.04 -37.53
CA SER A 4 -20.31 -18.34 -37.18
C SER A 4 -20.24 -18.62 -35.67
N ARG A 5 -19.68 -19.76 -35.28
CA ARG A 5 -19.37 -20.02 -33.86
C ARG A 5 -18.43 -18.91 -33.40
N PRO A 6 -18.66 -18.30 -32.22
CA PRO A 6 -17.71 -17.34 -31.69
C PRO A 6 -16.33 -18.00 -31.57
N PRO A 7 -15.23 -17.26 -31.78
CA PRO A 7 -13.89 -17.81 -31.65
C PRO A 7 -13.72 -18.40 -30.24
N LEU A 8 -13.04 -19.56 -30.16
CA LEU A 8 -12.73 -20.21 -28.89
C LEU A 8 -11.80 -19.29 -28.08
N LEU A 9 -12.24 -18.89 -26.88
CA LEU A 9 -11.40 -18.17 -25.93
C LEU A 9 -10.48 -19.17 -25.22
N HIS A 10 -9.16 -19.00 -25.36
CA HIS A 10 -8.16 -19.78 -24.65
C HIS A 10 -7.65 -18.98 -23.44
N LEU A 11 -7.86 -19.51 -22.23
CA LEU A 11 -7.42 -18.89 -20.99
C LEU A 11 -6.07 -19.49 -20.55
N HIS A 12 -5.02 -18.67 -20.53
CA HIS A 12 -3.71 -19.03 -20.00
C HIS A 12 -3.57 -18.45 -18.59
N LYS A 13 -3.48 -19.32 -17.58
CA LYS A 13 -3.28 -18.90 -16.19
C LYS A 13 -1.79 -18.63 -15.96
N LEU A 14 -1.48 -17.49 -15.37
CA LEU A 14 -0.14 -17.09 -14.95
C LEU A 14 -0.13 -16.84 -13.44
N ASP A 15 1.04 -16.97 -12.81
CA ASP A 15 1.20 -16.70 -11.39
C ASP A 15 1.13 -15.19 -11.09
N GLU A 16 0.47 -14.83 -9.99
CA GLU A 16 0.24 -13.42 -9.61
C GLU A 16 1.55 -12.71 -9.27
N ALA A 17 2.44 -13.37 -8.51
CA ALA A 17 3.71 -12.78 -8.06
C ALA A 17 4.66 -12.62 -9.25
N ASP A 18 4.73 -13.62 -10.14
CA ASP A 18 5.51 -13.54 -11.37
C ASP A 18 5.06 -12.37 -12.25
N CYS A 19 3.75 -12.26 -12.49
CA CYS A 19 3.19 -11.17 -13.27
C CYS A 19 3.46 -9.82 -12.61
N LEU A 20 3.33 -9.73 -11.28
CA LEU A 20 3.60 -8.49 -10.56
C LEU A 20 5.05 -8.03 -10.73
N VAL A 21 6.02 -8.91 -10.47
CA VAL A 21 7.46 -8.58 -10.56
C VAL A 21 7.82 -8.24 -12.00
N LYS A 22 7.36 -9.01 -12.99
CA LYS A 22 7.60 -8.73 -14.41
C LYS A 22 7.04 -7.39 -14.84
N GLY A 23 5.81 -7.07 -14.45
CA GLY A 23 5.18 -5.80 -14.80
C GLY A 23 5.88 -4.61 -14.17
N LEU A 24 6.20 -4.70 -12.88
CA LEU A 24 6.93 -3.64 -12.15
C LEU A 24 8.28 -3.33 -12.83
N LEU A 25 9.06 -4.37 -13.11
CA LEU A 25 10.38 -4.23 -13.75
C LEU A 25 10.30 -3.78 -15.22
N TYR A 26 9.14 -3.93 -15.86
CA TYR A 26 8.93 -3.49 -17.24
C TYR A 26 8.47 -2.03 -17.33
N ILE A 27 7.58 -1.59 -16.44
CA ILE A 27 7.02 -0.22 -16.49
C ILE A 27 8.10 0.80 -16.14
N ASP A 28 8.93 0.53 -15.12
CA ASP A 28 9.90 1.52 -14.62
C ASP A 28 10.91 2.01 -15.69
N PRO A 29 11.58 1.13 -16.47
CA PRO A 29 12.51 1.56 -17.51
C PRO A 29 11.86 2.29 -18.68
N VAL A 30 10.58 2.00 -18.97
CA VAL A 30 9.83 2.64 -20.08
C VAL A 30 9.50 4.10 -19.74
N SER A 31 9.61 4.50 -18.48
CA SER A 31 9.30 5.82 -17.93
C SER A 31 7.83 6.20 -18.09
N PHE A 32 7.36 7.10 -17.23
CA PHE A 32 6.02 7.65 -17.33
C PHE A 32 6.02 8.90 -18.23
N ASN A 33 5.92 8.70 -19.54
CA ASN A 33 5.95 9.81 -20.52
C ASN A 33 7.17 10.74 -20.36
N GLY A 34 8.34 10.17 -20.05
CA GLY A 34 9.57 10.92 -19.76
C GLY A 34 9.75 11.35 -18.30
N GLN A 35 8.81 11.02 -17.41
CA GLN A 35 8.94 11.17 -15.96
C GLN A 35 9.32 9.85 -15.29
N ALA A 36 9.84 9.90 -14.06
CA ALA A 36 10.15 8.69 -13.29
C ALA A 36 8.86 7.95 -12.91
N GLU A 37 8.84 6.63 -13.07
CA GLU A 37 7.74 5.78 -12.60
C GLU A 37 7.75 5.65 -11.07
N CYS A 38 8.94 5.51 -10.49
CA CYS A 38 9.10 5.39 -9.06
C CYS A 38 9.31 6.76 -8.38
N TYR A 39 8.71 6.92 -7.20
CA TYR A 39 8.86 8.13 -6.38
C TYR A 39 8.89 7.80 -4.88
N TYR A 40 9.30 8.79 -4.09
CA TYR A 40 9.28 8.75 -2.62
C TYR A 40 8.91 10.11 -2.07
N PHE A 41 8.59 10.17 -0.77
CA PHE A 41 8.34 11.41 -0.07
C PHE A 41 9.59 11.85 0.70
N ALA A 42 10.23 12.93 0.25
CA ALA A 42 11.30 13.58 1.00
C ALA A 42 10.73 14.30 2.22
N ASN A 43 11.46 14.31 3.33
CA ASN A 43 11.05 14.92 4.60
C ASN A 43 9.67 14.44 5.09
N ALA A 44 9.33 13.16 4.87
CA ALA A 44 8.04 12.58 5.25
C ALA A 44 7.76 12.53 6.77
N SER A 45 8.56 13.20 7.60
CA SER A 45 8.32 13.41 9.04
C SER A 45 8.00 14.88 9.37
N GLU A 46 8.14 15.78 8.41
CA GLU A 46 7.88 17.22 8.55
C GLU A 46 6.81 17.61 7.52
N PRO A 47 5.51 17.68 7.90
CA PRO A 47 4.42 17.89 6.96
C PRO A 47 4.61 19.11 6.05
N GLU A 48 5.13 20.22 6.61
CA GLU A 48 5.38 21.47 5.88
C GLU A 48 6.50 21.36 4.81
N ARG A 49 7.35 20.34 4.90
CA ARG A 49 8.48 20.11 3.97
C ARG A 49 8.34 18.83 3.17
N CYS A 50 7.25 18.10 3.36
CA CYS A 50 6.97 16.84 2.72
C CYS A 50 6.76 17.07 1.22
N GLN A 51 7.56 16.40 0.37
CA GLN A 51 7.48 16.59 -1.07
C GLN A 51 7.68 15.26 -1.81
N LYS A 52 6.83 15.02 -2.83
CA LYS A 52 7.01 13.94 -3.79
C LYS A 52 8.26 14.20 -4.63
N MET A 53 9.20 13.24 -4.62
CA MET A 53 10.46 13.31 -5.35
C MET A 53 10.63 12.05 -6.20
N PRO A 54 11.14 12.16 -7.44
CA PRO A 54 11.41 11.00 -8.28
C PRO A 54 12.50 10.11 -7.67
N PHE A 55 12.40 8.80 -7.89
CA PHE A 55 13.38 7.81 -7.50
C PHE A 55 13.79 6.98 -8.72
N ASN A 56 15.08 6.73 -8.88
CA ASN A 56 15.61 5.94 -9.99
C ASN A 56 15.80 4.48 -9.57
N LEU A 57 15.11 3.55 -10.24
CA LEU A 57 15.20 2.10 -10.02
C LEU A 57 16.09 1.38 -11.05
N ALA A 58 17.03 2.06 -11.71
CA ALA A 58 17.92 1.45 -12.72
C ALA A 58 18.69 0.21 -12.26
N ASP A 59 19.02 0.12 -10.96
CA ASP A 59 19.48 -1.12 -10.32
C ASP A 59 18.56 -1.43 -9.14
N PRO A 60 17.41 -2.10 -9.37
CA PRO A 60 16.34 -2.18 -8.38
C PRO A 60 16.67 -3.17 -7.25
N TYR A 61 17.66 -4.06 -7.41
CA TYR A 61 17.86 -5.21 -6.54
C TYR A 61 18.88 -4.97 -5.42
N PRO A 62 18.67 -5.51 -4.20
CA PRO A 62 17.46 -6.18 -3.75
C PRO A 62 16.34 -5.18 -3.43
N LEU A 63 15.10 -5.63 -3.59
CA LEU A 63 13.87 -4.87 -3.38
C LEU A 63 12.86 -5.69 -2.58
N LEU A 64 12.17 -5.05 -1.63
CA LEU A 64 11.00 -5.66 -0.99
C LEU A 64 9.75 -5.06 -1.64
N VAL A 65 8.89 -5.90 -2.22
CA VAL A 65 7.64 -5.46 -2.84
C VAL A 65 6.47 -5.81 -1.93
N ILE A 66 5.72 -4.81 -1.50
CA ILE A 66 4.55 -4.92 -0.64
C ILE A 66 3.30 -4.70 -1.50
N ASN A 67 2.71 -5.78 -1.97
CA ASN A 67 1.48 -5.73 -2.76
C ASN A 67 0.27 -5.70 -1.84
N THR A 68 -0.45 -4.58 -1.84
CA THR A 68 -1.56 -4.28 -0.95
C THR A 68 -2.87 -4.24 -1.72
N GLY A 69 -3.54 -5.38 -1.77
CA GLY A 69 -4.88 -5.56 -2.34
C GLY A 69 -5.92 -5.79 -1.25
N SER A 70 -6.79 -6.79 -1.44
CA SER A 70 -7.74 -7.21 -0.39
C SER A 70 -7.00 -7.70 0.88
N GLY A 71 -5.93 -8.47 0.69
CA GLY A 71 -4.91 -8.77 1.69
C GLY A 71 -3.55 -8.16 1.31
N VAL A 72 -2.47 -8.61 1.92
CA VAL A 72 -1.11 -8.12 1.64
C VAL A 72 -0.16 -9.27 1.36
N SER A 73 0.61 -9.16 0.30
CA SER A 73 1.71 -10.08 -0.04
C SER A 73 3.04 -9.32 -0.02
N ILE A 74 4.05 -9.92 0.60
CA ILE A 74 5.40 -9.37 0.75
C ILE A 74 6.35 -10.27 -0.04
N LEU A 75 7.00 -9.70 -1.04
CA LEU A 75 7.95 -10.38 -1.91
C LEU A 75 9.36 -9.84 -1.67
N ALA A 76 10.34 -10.73 -1.50
CA ALA A 76 11.75 -10.38 -1.56
C ALA A 76 12.26 -10.63 -2.98
N VAL A 77 12.75 -9.58 -3.65
CA VAL A 77 13.21 -9.64 -5.04
C VAL A 77 14.72 -9.40 -5.07
N HIS A 78 15.48 -10.44 -5.39
CA HIS A 78 16.95 -10.42 -5.43
C HIS A 78 17.51 -10.26 -6.84
N SER A 79 16.76 -10.67 -7.87
CA SER A 79 17.04 -10.40 -9.27
C SER A 79 15.75 -10.54 -10.09
N LYS A 80 15.83 -10.30 -11.41
CA LYS A 80 14.70 -10.42 -12.34
C LYS A 80 13.99 -11.78 -12.26
N ASP A 81 14.76 -12.84 -12.03
CA ASP A 81 14.28 -14.23 -12.04
C ASP A 81 14.48 -14.92 -10.67
N ASN A 82 14.90 -14.17 -9.65
CA ASN A 82 15.07 -14.66 -8.29
C ASN A 82 14.29 -13.79 -7.31
N TYR A 83 13.09 -14.26 -6.98
CA TYR A 83 12.22 -13.64 -6.00
C TYR A 83 11.38 -14.70 -5.31
N GLU A 84 10.98 -14.42 -4.08
CA GLU A 84 10.13 -15.30 -3.30
C GLU A 84 9.09 -14.53 -2.51
N ARG A 85 7.97 -15.20 -2.23
CA ARG A 85 6.97 -14.69 -1.31
C ARG A 85 7.41 -14.95 0.12
N ALA A 86 8.11 -13.99 0.69
CA ALA A 86 8.54 -13.98 2.09
C ALA A 86 7.36 -14.18 3.05
N THR A 87 6.29 -13.38 2.93
CA THR A 87 5.12 -13.51 3.81
C THR A 87 3.87 -12.81 3.27
N GLY A 88 2.83 -12.72 4.09
CA GLY A 88 1.75 -11.75 3.92
C GLY A 88 0.99 -11.48 5.22
N THR A 89 0.04 -10.55 5.17
CA THR A 89 -0.95 -10.33 6.23
C THR A 89 -2.35 -10.31 5.62
N SER A 90 -3.33 -10.85 6.34
CA SER A 90 -4.74 -10.75 5.96
C SER A 90 -5.32 -9.37 6.25
N LEU A 91 -4.60 -8.52 7.00
CA LEU A 91 -5.00 -7.15 7.33
C LEU A 91 -4.60 -6.20 6.19
N GLY A 92 -5.38 -6.22 5.11
CA GLY A 92 -5.17 -5.39 3.92
C GLY A 92 -6.31 -4.42 3.64
N GLY A 93 -6.45 -4.00 2.39
CA GLY A 93 -7.50 -3.06 1.98
C GLY A 93 -8.93 -3.60 2.13
N GLY A 94 -9.10 -4.92 2.03
CA GLY A 94 -10.38 -5.57 2.29
C GLY A 94 -10.80 -5.48 3.76
N THR A 95 -9.83 -5.55 4.68
CA THR A 95 -10.08 -5.33 6.11
C THR A 95 -10.44 -3.88 6.40
N PHE A 96 -9.73 -2.92 5.80
CA PHE A 96 -10.07 -1.51 5.92
C PHE A 96 -11.49 -1.23 5.45
N LEU A 97 -11.82 -1.60 4.20
CA LEU A 97 -13.13 -1.32 3.63
C LEU A 97 -14.24 -2.04 4.42
N GLY A 98 -14.06 -3.32 4.73
CA GLY A 98 -15.05 -4.09 5.48
C GLY A 98 -15.33 -3.52 6.87
N LEU A 99 -14.30 -3.13 7.61
CA LEU A 99 -14.48 -2.51 8.93
C LEU A 99 -15.09 -1.11 8.83
N CYS A 100 -14.65 -0.28 7.86
CA CYS A 100 -15.26 1.03 7.63
C CYS A 100 -16.75 0.90 7.30
N SER A 101 -17.14 0.01 6.39
CA SER A 101 -18.55 -0.24 6.07
C SER A 101 -19.35 -0.67 7.30
N LEU A 102 -18.80 -1.52 8.17
CA LEU A 102 -19.47 -1.92 9.42
C LEU A 102 -19.59 -0.78 10.44
N LEU A 103 -18.55 0.04 10.59
CA LEU A 103 -18.46 1.05 11.66
C LEU A 103 -19.08 2.39 11.27
N THR A 104 -19.10 2.73 9.98
CA THR A 104 -19.56 4.03 9.49
C THR A 104 -20.75 3.91 8.55
N GLY A 105 -20.96 2.76 7.94
CA GLY A 105 -21.98 2.56 6.90
C GLY A 105 -21.58 3.12 5.53
N CYS A 106 -20.29 3.36 5.27
CA CYS A 106 -19.85 3.75 3.93
C CYS A 106 -20.06 2.61 2.92
N GLU A 107 -20.39 2.99 1.69
CA GLU A 107 -20.77 2.08 0.59
C GLU A 107 -19.65 1.89 -0.44
N SER A 108 -18.62 2.75 -0.43
CA SER A 108 -17.47 2.65 -1.32
C SER A 108 -16.13 2.88 -0.62
N PHE A 109 -15.05 2.52 -1.31
CA PHE A 109 -13.69 2.74 -0.85
C PHE A 109 -13.35 4.22 -0.79
N GLU A 110 -13.78 4.98 -1.80
CA GLU A 110 -13.60 6.42 -1.92
C GLU A 110 -14.30 7.15 -0.77
N GLU A 111 -15.52 6.73 -0.42
CA GLU A 111 -16.26 7.30 0.70
C GLU A 111 -15.57 7.00 2.04
N ALA A 112 -15.05 5.78 2.22
CA ALA A 112 -14.31 5.40 3.41
C ALA A 112 -13.04 6.27 3.60
N LEU A 113 -12.31 6.55 2.52
CA LEU A 113 -11.15 7.44 2.54
C LEU A 113 -11.55 8.89 2.78
N GLU A 114 -12.61 9.38 2.14
CA GLU A 114 -13.13 10.73 2.37
C GLU A 114 -13.53 10.91 3.84
N MET A 115 -14.20 9.93 4.45
CA MET A 115 -14.51 9.94 5.88
C MET A 115 -13.24 9.94 6.74
N ALA A 116 -12.24 9.13 6.39
CA ALA A 116 -10.97 9.06 7.11
C ALA A 116 -10.22 10.40 7.05
N SER A 117 -10.22 11.09 5.91
CA SER A 117 -9.58 12.41 5.72
C SER A 117 -10.14 13.49 6.64
N LYS A 118 -11.42 13.38 7.01
CA LYS A 118 -12.14 14.29 7.91
C LYS A 118 -12.05 13.88 9.39
N GLY A 119 -11.43 12.74 9.68
CA GLY A 119 -11.26 12.24 11.04
C GLY A 119 -10.07 12.91 11.71
N ASP A 120 -10.31 13.56 12.85
CA ASP A 120 -9.24 14.20 13.61
C ASP A 120 -8.55 13.18 14.51
N SER A 121 -7.49 12.55 14.01
CA SER A 121 -6.70 11.65 14.85
C SER A 121 -5.89 12.41 15.92
N THR A 122 -5.65 13.72 15.78
CA THR A 122 -4.76 14.49 16.65
C THR A 122 -5.33 14.77 18.04
N LYS A 123 -6.65 14.90 18.16
CA LYS A 123 -7.33 15.16 19.46
C LYS A 123 -7.23 14.03 20.48
N ASP A 124 -6.98 12.80 20.05
CA ASP A 124 -6.75 11.68 20.97
C ASP A 124 -5.26 11.51 21.34
N TYR A 125 -4.33 12.14 20.61
CA TYR A 125 -2.89 11.97 20.82
C TYR A 125 -2.29 12.93 21.86
N GLU A 126 -2.80 14.17 21.98
CA GLU A 126 -2.26 15.13 22.97
C GLU A 126 -2.63 14.79 24.42
N ARG A 127 -3.73 14.06 24.65
CA ARG A 127 -4.26 13.83 25.99
C ARG A 127 -3.44 12.86 26.85
N PHE A 128 -2.50 12.12 26.26
CA PHE A 128 -1.74 11.06 26.95
C PHE A 128 -0.21 11.22 26.91
N GLY A 129 0.32 12.32 26.38
CA GLY A 129 1.76 12.61 26.44
C GLY A 129 2.66 11.62 25.68
N LEU A 130 2.10 10.82 24.77
CA LEU A 130 2.83 10.00 23.82
C LEU A 130 2.98 10.77 22.51
N PRO A 131 4.11 10.63 21.78
CA PRO A 131 4.22 11.25 20.46
C PRO A 131 3.10 10.68 19.58
N GLY A 132 2.37 11.54 18.85
CA GLY A 132 1.10 11.18 18.19
C GLY A 132 1.15 10.09 17.11
N TRP A 133 2.31 9.50 16.85
CA TRP A 133 2.48 8.30 16.02
C TRP A 133 2.48 6.99 16.83
N ALA A 134 2.70 7.04 18.14
CA ALA A 134 2.82 5.86 19.01
C ALA A 134 1.44 5.44 19.56
N VAL A 135 0.66 4.76 18.71
CA VAL A 135 -0.57 4.10 19.14
C VAL A 135 -0.21 2.92 20.04
N ALA A 136 -0.52 3.00 21.33
CA ALA A 136 -0.31 1.89 22.26
C ALA A 136 -1.31 0.74 22.03
N SER A 137 -2.58 1.07 21.77
CA SER A 137 -3.64 0.11 21.46
C SER A 137 -4.64 0.72 20.50
N SER A 138 -4.65 0.26 19.25
CA SER A 138 -5.68 0.62 18.27
C SER A 138 -7.07 0.32 18.82
N PHE A 139 -7.99 1.29 18.68
CA PHE A 139 -9.36 1.24 19.24
C PHE A 139 -9.45 1.01 20.76
N GLY A 140 -8.36 1.14 21.52
CA GLY A 140 -8.33 0.81 22.96
C GLY A 140 -9.33 1.63 23.79
N ASN A 141 -9.57 2.89 23.43
CA ASN A 141 -10.55 3.74 24.10
C ASN A 141 -12.01 3.31 23.86
N MET A 142 -12.28 2.47 22.86
CA MET A 142 -13.64 2.04 22.52
C MET A 142 -14.19 0.99 23.49
N ILE A 143 -13.42 0.54 24.49
CA ILE A 143 -13.95 -0.31 25.57
C ILE A 143 -14.88 0.47 26.52
N TYR A 144 -14.69 1.78 26.63
CA TYR A 144 -15.47 2.68 27.48
C TYR A 144 -16.75 3.14 26.77
N LYS A 145 -17.92 2.98 27.42
CA LYS A 145 -19.22 3.28 26.80
C LYS A 145 -19.35 4.75 26.46
N GLU A 146 -18.96 5.62 27.39
CA GLU A 146 -18.95 7.06 27.24
C GLU A 146 -18.11 7.50 26.03
N LYS A 147 -16.98 6.86 25.75
CA LYS A 147 -16.16 7.17 24.57
C LYS A 147 -16.83 6.74 23.27
N ARG A 148 -17.53 5.60 23.26
CA ARG A 148 -18.29 5.12 22.10
C ARG A 148 -19.46 6.04 21.74
N GLU A 149 -20.04 6.73 22.71
CA GLU A 149 -21.19 7.63 22.48
C GLU A 149 -20.77 8.96 21.82
N TYR A 150 -19.52 9.40 22.00
CA TYR A 150 -19.02 10.66 21.43
C TYR A 150 -18.18 10.51 20.16
N VAL A 151 -17.72 9.30 19.83
CA VAL A 151 -16.86 9.09 18.66
C VAL A 151 -17.64 9.29 17.36
N SER A 152 -17.09 10.08 16.43
CA SER A 152 -17.71 10.26 15.12
C SER A 152 -17.32 9.14 14.16
N LYS A 153 -18.14 8.92 13.13
CA LYS A 153 -17.85 7.97 12.04
C LYS A 153 -16.52 8.27 11.36
N GLN A 154 -16.19 9.55 11.17
CA GLN A 154 -14.93 10.00 10.56
C GLN A 154 -13.73 9.60 11.41
N HIS A 155 -13.82 9.70 12.75
CA HIS A 155 -12.76 9.23 13.65
C HIS A 155 -12.60 7.71 13.58
N LEU A 156 -13.69 6.95 13.47
CA LEU A 156 -13.63 5.49 13.30
C LEU A 156 -12.99 5.10 11.96
N ALA A 157 -13.34 5.77 10.86
CA ALA A 157 -12.72 5.57 9.55
C ALA A 157 -11.21 5.86 9.60
N ARG A 158 -10.81 7.00 10.18
CA ARG A 158 -9.40 7.36 10.35
C ARG A 158 -8.65 6.36 11.24
N ALA A 159 -9.22 5.94 12.36
CA ALA A 159 -8.62 4.95 13.25
C ALA A 159 -8.44 3.60 12.56
N THR A 160 -9.40 3.20 11.71
CA THR A 160 -9.30 1.98 10.89
C THR A 160 -8.15 2.10 9.91
N LEU A 161 -8.08 3.21 9.15
CA LEU A 161 -7.01 3.48 8.20
C LEU A 161 -5.64 3.40 8.88
N VAL A 162 -5.43 4.17 9.95
CA VAL A 162 -4.17 4.22 10.72
C VAL A 162 -3.77 2.84 11.27
N THR A 163 -4.74 2.05 11.75
CA THR A 163 -4.45 0.72 12.30
C THR A 163 -3.95 -0.23 11.23
N ILE A 164 -4.60 -0.26 10.07
CA ILE A 164 -4.22 -1.15 8.97
C ILE A 164 -2.88 -0.71 8.38
N THR A 165 -2.70 0.58 8.10
CA THR A 165 -1.46 1.11 7.51
C THR A 165 -0.25 0.94 8.43
N ASN A 166 -0.39 1.19 9.74
CA ASN A 166 0.68 0.96 10.71
C ASN A 166 1.03 -0.53 10.86
N ASN A 167 0.04 -1.43 10.78
CA ASN A 167 0.30 -2.86 10.81
C ASN A 167 1.11 -3.31 9.58
N ILE A 168 0.68 -2.90 8.38
CA ILE A 168 1.40 -3.19 7.14
C ILE A 168 2.82 -2.66 7.19
N GLY A 169 2.99 -1.41 7.63
CA GLY A 169 4.29 -0.78 7.78
C GLY A 169 5.21 -1.53 8.76
N SER A 170 4.66 -1.96 9.90
CA SER A 170 5.41 -2.74 10.90
C SER A 170 5.84 -4.10 10.37
N VAL A 171 4.97 -4.82 9.66
CA VAL A 171 5.30 -6.12 9.06
C VAL A 171 6.35 -5.97 7.97
N ALA A 172 6.18 -4.99 7.09
CA ALA A 172 7.17 -4.69 6.04
C ALA A 172 8.53 -4.33 6.62
N ARG A 173 8.58 -3.54 7.70
CA ARG A 173 9.83 -3.19 8.41
C ARG A 173 10.53 -4.42 8.97
N MET A 174 9.79 -5.32 9.63
CA MET A 174 10.37 -6.55 10.19
C MET A 174 11.03 -7.40 9.10
N TRP A 175 10.36 -7.56 7.96
CA TRP A 175 10.90 -8.31 6.83
C TRP A 175 12.07 -7.62 6.14
N ALA A 176 11.99 -6.30 5.93
CA ALA A 176 13.09 -5.53 5.39
C ALA A 176 14.38 -5.67 6.23
N VAL A 177 14.25 -5.64 7.56
CA VAL A 177 15.37 -5.87 8.48
C VAL A 177 15.88 -7.31 8.42
N ASN A 178 14.98 -8.31 8.38
CA ASN A 178 15.35 -9.73 8.30
C ASN A 178 16.14 -10.04 7.02
N GLU A 179 15.64 -9.55 5.88
CA GLU A 179 16.23 -9.74 4.56
C GLU A 179 17.41 -8.79 4.26
N LYS A 180 17.70 -7.85 5.17
CA LYS A 180 18.71 -6.79 5.00
C LYS A 180 18.47 -5.94 3.73
N ILE A 181 17.20 -5.71 3.41
CA ILE A 181 16.76 -4.88 2.28
C ILE A 181 16.34 -3.50 2.81
N ASN A 182 16.85 -2.43 2.20
CA ASN A 182 16.56 -1.06 2.62
C ASN A 182 15.56 -0.33 1.71
N ARG A 183 15.19 -0.91 0.56
CA ARG A 183 14.21 -0.35 -0.38
C ARG A 183 12.93 -1.17 -0.32
N VAL A 184 11.84 -0.52 0.03
CA VAL A 184 10.52 -1.14 0.16
C VAL A 184 9.55 -0.42 -0.77
N VAL A 185 9.11 -1.10 -1.82
CA VAL A 185 8.14 -0.57 -2.78
C VAL A 185 6.75 -1.03 -2.39
N PHE A 186 5.84 -0.08 -2.23
CA PHE A 186 4.42 -0.34 -2.01
C PHE A 186 3.69 -0.28 -3.35
N VAL A 187 2.89 -1.30 -3.60
CA VAL A 187 2.04 -1.42 -4.80
C VAL A 187 0.65 -1.92 -4.42
N GLY A 188 -0.28 -1.91 -5.37
CA GLY A 188 -1.65 -2.41 -5.21
C GLY A 188 -2.68 -1.29 -5.03
N ASN A 189 -3.95 -1.60 -5.30
CA ASN A 189 -5.00 -0.57 -5.35
C ASN A 189 -5.33 0.10 -4.02
N PHE A 190 -4.90 -0.48 -2.89
CA PHE A 190 -5.08 0.16 -1.59
C PHE A 190 -4.23 1.44 -1.45
N THR A 191 -3.11 1.53 -2.18
CA THR A 191 -2.21 2.69 -2.13
C THR A 191 -2.57 3.78 -3.16
N CYS A 192 -3.34 3.43 -4.20
CA CYS A 192 -3.81 4.29 -5.31
C CYS A 192 -4.57 5.58 -4.96
N GLN A 193 -5.06 5.74 -3.74
CA GLN A 193 -5.97 6.83 -3.40
C GLN A 193 -5.54 7.62 -2.15
N TYR A 194 -4.33 7.38 -1.65
CA TYR A 194 -3.84 8.14 -0.51
C TYR A 194 -3.55 9.58 -0.88
N SER A 195 -4.19 10.49 -0.15
CA SER A 195 -3.72 11.86 -0.02
C SER A 195 -2.30 11.91 0.58
N LEU A 196 -1.62 13.04 0.41
CA LEU A 196 -0.30 13.32 0.99
C LEU A 196 -0.24 13.00 2.50
N ASP A 197 -1.32 13.29 3.24
CA ASP A 197 -1.43 13.05 4.68
C ASP A 197 -1.60 11.57 5.05
N GLU A 198 -2.18 10.77 4.16
CA GLU A 198 -2.36 9.32 4.36
C GLU A 198 -1.07 8.57 4.02
N THR A 199 -0.35 9.03 3.00
CA THR A 199 0.99 8.54 2.68
C THR A 199 2.00 8.93 3.77
N PHE A 200 1.81 10.07 4.42
CA PHE A 200 2.60 10.50 5.57
C PHE A 200 2.47 9.53 6.76
N GLY A 201 1.28 8.99 7.03
CA GLY A 201 1.05 7.98 8.08
C GLY A 201 1.79 6.66 7.82
N ILE A 202 1.76 6.17 6.58
CA ILE A 202 2.53 4.99 6.16
C ILE A 202 4.04 5.24 6.27
N CYS A 203 4.50 6.38 5.77
CA CYS A 203 5.90 6.77 5.84
C CYS A 203 6.39 6.88 7.29
N THR A 204 5.64 7.53 8.17
CA THR A 204 6.05 7.68 9.58
C THR A 204 6.05 6.35 10.35
N GLY A 205 5.14 5.43 10.07
CA GLY A 205 5.11 4.08 10.67
C GLY A 205 6.22 3.14 10.16
N LEU A 206 6.58 3.24 8.88
CA LEU A 206 7.68 2.47 8.26
C LEU A 206 9.06 2.97 8.65
N LEU A 207 9.21 4.29 8.82
CA LEU A 207 10.50 4.97 8.85
C LEU A 207 10.96 5.32 10.27
N SER A 208 10.51 4.59 11.29
CA SER A 208 11.10 4.73 12.63
C SER A 208 12.62 4.48 12.54
N LYS A 209 13.40 5.58 12.62
CA LYS A 209 14.87 5.68 12.54
C LYS A 209 15.54 5.78 11.15
N GLY A 210 14.80 6.05 10.07
CA GLY A 210 15.40 6.46 8.77
C GLY A 210 16.29 5.44 8.06
N GLN A 211 16.23 4.15 8.43
CA GLN A 211 17.06 3.09 7.81
C GLN A 211 16.44 2.46 6.56
N LEU A 212 15.13 2.57 6.40
CA LEU A 212 14.39 2.06 5.24
C LEU A 212 13.96 3.24 4.36
N LYS A 213 13.72 2.97 3.08
CA LYS A 213 13.12 3.94 2.15
C LYS A 213 11.83 3.34 1.59
N ALA A 214 10.72 4.01 1.87
CA ALA A 214 9.43 3.71 1.27
C ALA A 214 9.38 4.32 -0.13
N LEU A 215 9.06 3.48 -1.11
CA LEU A 215 8.99 3.80 -2.53
C LEU A 215 7.57 3.48 -3.02
N PHE A 216 7.10 4.25 -3.98
CA PHE A 216 5.78 4.13 -4.61
C PHE A 216 5.93 4.20 -6.12
N LEU A 217 4.91 3.76 -6.86
CA LEU A 217 4.87 3.76 -8.32
C LEU A 217 3.65 4.54 -8.79
N GLU A 218 3.74 5.22 -9.93
CA GLU A 218 2.57 5.88 -10.54
C GLU A 218 1.53 4.84 -11.02
N HIS A 219 1.96 3.66 -11.47
CA HIS A 219 1.11 2.55 -11.93
C HIS A 219 1.04 1.39 -10.92
N GLU A 220 0.92 1.73 -9.64
CA GLU A 220 0.94 0.77 -8.53
C GLU A 220 -0.12 -0.34 -8.61
N GLY A 221 -1.29 -0.06 -9.20
CA GLY A 221 -2.39 -1.03 -9.35
C GLY A 221 -2.34 -1.94 -10.58
N TYR A 222 -1.44 -1.67 -11.53
CA TYR A 222 -1.52 -2.25 -12.89
C TYR A 222 -0.38 -3.21 -13.25
N SER A 223 0.65 -3.30 -12.40
CA SER A 223 1.83 -4.13 -12.66
C SER A 223 1.48 -5.59 -12.95
N GLY A 224 0.56 -6.22 -12.21
CA GLY A 224 0.13 -7.60 -12.50
C GLY A 224 -0.55 -7.78 -13.87
N ALA A 225 -1.34 -6.79 -14.31
CA ALA A 225 -1.97 -6.83 -15.63
C ALA A 225 -0.93 -6.67 -16.75
N VAL A 226 0.04 -5.78 -16.57
CA VAL A 226 1.16 -5.61 -17.52
C VAL A 226 2.01 -6.87 -17.60
N GLY A 227 2.38 -7.49 -16.47
CA GLY A 227 3.11 -8.76 -16.50
C GLY A 227 2.34 -9.89 -17.18
N THR A 228 1.01 -9.91 -17.02
CA THR A 228 0.14 -10.87 -17.72
C THR A 228 0.19 -10.64 -19.24
N LEU A 229 0.16 -9.38 -19.69
CA LEU A 229 0.28 -9.01 -21.11
C LEU A 229 1.65 -9.46 -21.68
N LEU A 230 2.73 -9.26 -20.92
CA LEU A 230 4.09 -9.67 -21.31
C LEU A 230 4.26 -11.19 -21.38
N GLY A 231 3.36 -11.96 -20.75
CA GLY A 231 3.32 -13.42 -20.87
C GLY A 231 2.73 -13.92 -22.18
N LEU A 232 2.20 -13.04 -23.05
CA LEU A 232 1.68 -13.46 -24.35
C LEU A 232 2.82 -13.78 -25.33
N PRO A 233 2.70 -14.85 -26.15
CA PRO A 233 3.74 -15.28 -27.10
C PRO A 233 4.17 -14.24 -28.14
N ASN A 234 3.37 -13.19 -28.34
CA ASN A 234 3.65 -12.12 -29.31
C ASN A 234 4.23 -10.85 -28.66
N PHE A 235 4.44 -10.84 -27.34
CA PHE A 235 5.00 -9.74 -26.56
C PHE A 235 6.37 -10.03 -25.96
N SER A 236 6.81 -11.29 -25.98
CA SER A 236 8.10 -11.77 -25.48
C SER A 236 9.25 -11.58 -26.46
#